data_AF-A0A7C6G488-F1
#
_entry.id   AF-A0A7C6G488-F1
#
_cell.length_a   1.000
_cell.length_b   1.000
_cell.length_c   1.000
_cell.angle_alpha   90.00
_cell.angle_beta   90.00
_cell.angle_gamma   90.00
#
_symmetry.space_group_name_H-M   'P 1'
#
loop_
_entity.id
_entity.type
_entity.pdbx_description
1 polymer ?
#
loop_
_entity_poly.entity_id
_entity_poly.type
_entity_poly.pdbx_seq_one_letter_code
_entity_poly.pdbx_strand_id
1 'polypeptide(L)'
;MFKDTKRQIVSFISKCKLHKEDGGIVFDAAIIMPLIIFICYFMLSITLTIQHDIIMRYALDQTAKELSLIIPLAEGISSEIEQSSIDNLIDSILPEFASEFRQAEGDLAGSIFLQNFLQTRIEKWLIDGANRLKIKIPSDQRQVILTTISDHSLQLKLFYHVKTPWTITEKSAVSYVPIWTKYDSKYQLNSGTNDEHAKIADNIWTEHNFVRGKYFREQYKANLPFNYPTICRYQAGEIMAVRSLDLTAPSYNSPEKVRLQIEQEINNLASFNGSERDTGLPVSKITSADIKTRKLIIVLPGNSGFDLSSQLFKNIEVFASNSGVTIQIDIRGNSYRYLPKPETENSGKKE
;
A
#
# COMPACT_ATOMS: atom_id res chain seq x y z
N MET A 1 88.71 13.01 65.22
CA MET A 1 87.34 13.04 65.77
C MET A 1 86.39 13.33 64.61
N PHE A 2 85.27 12.62 64.58
CA PHE A 2 84.40 12.33 63.42
C PHE A 2 83.63 13.53 62.84
N LYS A 3 83.32 13.42 61.53
CA LYS A 3 82.16 13.98 60.75
C LYS A 3 82.06 15.52 60.71
N ASP A 4 81.98 16.18 59.54
CA ASP A 4 80.89 16.03 58.59
C ASP A 4 81.29 16.32 57.14
N THR A 5 81.05 15.33 56.29
CA THR A 5 81.10 15.40 54.84
C THR A 5 79.65 15.46 54.36
N LYS A 6 79.20 16.60 53.80
CA LYS A 6 78.16 16.73 52.75
C LYS A 6 77.62 18.16 52.70
N ARG A 7 78.14 18.97 51.77
CA ARG A 7 77.36 19.94 50.96
C ARG A 7 78.27 20.62 49.92
N GLN A 8 78.72 19.83 48.95
CA GLN A 8 79.20 20.35 47.67
C GLN A 8 78.44 19.62 46.55
N ILE A 9 77.14 19.91 46.45
CA ILE A 9 76.38 19.76 45.21
C ILE A 9 75.39 20.93 45.19
N VAL A 10 75.88 22.12 44.86
CA VAL A 10 75.02 23.16 44.26
C VAL A 10 75.34 23.12 42.78
N SER A 11 74.85 22.06 42.16
CA SER A 11 74.79 21.94 40.71
C SER A 11 73.94 23.07 40.18
N PHE A 12 74.58 23.93 39.40
CA PHE A 12 74.07 24.50 38.17
C PHE A 12 72.58 24.89 38.21
N ILE A 13 72.35 26.19 38.39
CA ILE A 13 71.08 26.85 38.09
C ILE A 13 70.75 26.55 36.61
N SER A 14 70.01 25.47 36.37
CA SER A 14 69.30 25.26 35.13
C SER A 14 68.23 26.33 35.07
N LYS A 15 68.55 27.42 34.34
CA LYS A 15 67.57 28.28 33.68
C LYS A 15 66.72 27.40 32.74
N CYS A 16 65.78 26.64 33.29
CA CYS A 16 64.61 26.23 32.53
C CYS A 16 63.69 27.45 32.51
N LYS A 17 63.86 28.27 31.46
CA LYS A 17 62.77 29.07 30.93
C LYS A 17 61.60 28.11 30.71
N LEU A 18 60.61 28.13 31.59
CA LEU A 18 59.25 27.79 31.22
C LEU A 18 58.88 28.80 30.12
N HIS A 19 59.03 28.39 28.87
CA HIS A 19 58.39 29.07 27.77
C HIS A 19 56.90 29.00 28.07
N LYS A 20 56.25 30.15 28.19
CA LYS A 20 54.80 30.22 28.30
C LYS A 20 54.21 29.69 26.99
N GLU A 21 53.81 28.42 26.98
CA GLU A 21 53.15 27.74 25.85
C GLU A 21 51.66 28.13 25.74
N ASP A 22 51.32 29.40 26.03
CA ASP A 22 49.93 29.87 26.00
C ASP A 22 49.37 29.87 24.55
N GLY A 23 50.23 29.92 23.52
CA GLY A 23 49.84 29.87 22.11
C GLY A 23 49.63 28.45 21.54
N GLY A 24 50.32 27.44 22.09
CA GLY A 24 50.16 26.04 21.65
C GLY A 24 48.78 25.49 22.01
N ILE A 25 48.29 25.84 23.20
CA ILE A 25 46.96 25.45 23.67
C ILE A 25 45.85 26.00 22.76
N VAL A 26 46.00 27.23 22.25
CA VAL A 26 45.01 27.84 21.33
C VAL A 26 45.05 27.15 19.97
N PHE A 27 46.23 26.79 19.47
CA PHE A 27 46.38 26.08 18.20
C PHE A 27 45.84 24.64 18.27
N ASP A 28 46.17 23.90 19.33
CA ASP A 28 45.66 22.55 19.56
C ASP A 28 44.14 22.57 19.75
N ALA A 29 43.61 23.54 20.50
CA ALA A 29 42.17 23.72 20.65
C ALA A 29 41.48 24.07 19.31
N ALA A 30 42.13 24.87 18.44
CA ALA A 30 41.59 25.25 17.15
C ALA A 30 41.50 24.07 16.16
N ILE A 31 42.32 23.03 16.33
CA ILE A 31 42.24 21.80 15.53
C ILE A 31 41.28 20.80 16.17
N ILE A 32 41.32 20.64 17.50
CA ILE A 32 40.53 19.65 18.23
C ILE A 32 39.04 20.03 18.26
N MET A 33 38.70 21.31 18.44
CA MET A 33 37.30 21.73 18.55
C MET A 33 36.47 21.46 17.27
N PRO A 34 36.92 21.82 16.05
CA PRO A 34 36.19 21.47 14.83
C PRO A 34 36.03 19.96 14.65
N LEU A 35 37.05 19.17 15.02
CA LEU A 35 36.98 17.70 14.96
C LEU A 35 35.90 17.17 15.91
N ILE A 36 35.85 17.66 17.15
CA ILE A 36 34.82 17.26 18.13
C ILE A 36 33.43 17.66 17.63
N ILE A 37 33.26 18.90 17.14
CA ILE A 37 31.97 19.36 16.60
C ILE A 37 31.55 18.48 15.42
N PHE A 38 32.48 18.14 14.52
CA PHE A 38 32.23 17.25 13.39
C PHE A 38 31.77 15.87 13.86
N ILE A 39 32.44 15.28 14.86
CA ILE A 39 32.04 13.99 15.44
C ILE A 39 30.66 14.08 16.09
N CYS A 40 30.38 15.13 16.88
CA CYS A 40 29.07 15.35 17.50
C CYS A 40 27.95 15.46 16.47
N TYR A 41 28.19 16.19 15.38
CA TYR A 41 27.22 16.39 14.33
C TYR A 41 27.01 15.13 13.48
N PHE A 42 28.06 14.34 13.26
CA PHE A 42 27.98 13.01 12.65
C PHE A 42 27.17 12.04 13.53
N MET A 43 27.43 12.01 14.85
CA MET A 43 26.65 11.23 15.80
C MET A 43 25.18 11.65 15.80
N LEU A 44 24.89 12.95 15.81
CA LEU A 44 23.52 13.47 15.75
C LEU A 44 22.82 13.08 14.44
N SER A 45 23.52 13.13 13.31
CA SER A 45 23.01 12.68 12.01
C SER A 45 22.64 11.19 12.03
N ILE A 46 23.49 10.34 12.61
CA ILE A 46 23.21 8.90 12.75
C ILE A 46 22.00 8.67 13.66
N THR A 47 21.96 9.31 14.83
CA THR A 47 20.85 9.16 15.77
C THR A 47 19.53 9.57 15.15
N LEU A 48 19.47 10.73 14.47
CA LEU A 48 18.27 11.15 13.75
C LEU A 48 17.86 10.13 12.69
N THR A 49 18.81 9.64 11.90
CA THR A 49 18.52 8.65 10.84
C THR A 49 17.93 7.36 11.40
N ILE A 50 18.51 6.83 12.48
CA ILE A 50 18.03 5.61 13.14
C ILE A 50 16.63 5.85 13.74
N GLN A 51 16.43 6.99 14.40
CA GLN A 51 15.13 7.36 14.96
C GLN A 51 14.02 7.42 13.90
N HIS A 52 14.31 8.03 12.75
CA HIS A 52 13.36 8.09 11.64
C HIS A 52 13.04 6.69 11.11
N ASP A 53 14.05 5.84 10.91
CA ASP A 53 13.85 4.47 10.41
C ASP A 53 13.01 3.63 11.38
N ILE A 54 13.23 3.75 12.69
CA ILE A 54 12.45 3.04 13.72
C ILE A 54 10.98 3.45 13.67
N ILE A 55 10.68 4.75 13.64
CA ILE A 55 9.30 5.25 13.62
C ILE A 55 8.59 4.85 12.32
N MET A 56 9.28 4.95 11.18
CA MET A 56 8.74 4.57 9.87
C MET A 56 8.42 3.08 9.81
N ARG A 57 9.35 2.22 10.26
CA ARG A 57 9.11 0.76 10.32
C ARG A 57 8.00 0.41 11.28
N TYR A 58 7.95 1.04 12.45
CA TYR A 58 6.88 0.82 13.41
C TYR A 58 5.51 1.11 12.79
N ALA A 59 5.34 2.26 12.14
CA ALA A 59 4.06 2.62 11.51
C ALA A 59 3.70 1.69 10.36
N LEU A 60 4.70 1.30 9.57
CA LEU A 60 4.53 0.36 8.47
C LEU A 60 4.05 -1.02 8.98
N ASP A 61 4.68 -1.54 10.03
CA ASP A 61 4.36 -2.85 10.60
C ASP A 61 2.99 -2.88 11.28
N GLN A 62 2.61 -1.82 11.98
CA GLN A 62 1.25 -1.74 12.55
C GLN A 62 0.18 -1.66 11.47
N THR A 63 0.43 -0.87 10.42
CA THR A 63 -0.48 -0.79 9.28
C THR A 63 -0.58 -2.14 8.55
N ALA A 64 0.54 -2.85 8.41
CA ALA A 64 0.56 -4.19 7.80
C ALA A 64 -0.26 -5.20 8.61
N LYS A 65 -0.15 -5.18 9.95
CA LYS A 65 -0.96 -6.02 10.83
C LYS A 65 -2.45 -5.73 10.70
N GLU A 66 -2.83 -4.46 10.68
CA GLU A 66 -4.23 -4.07 10.51
C GLU A 66 -4.78 -4.50 9.17
N LEU A 67 -4.00 -4.26 8.10
CA LEU A 67 -4.40 -4.70 6.77
C LEU A 67 -4.57 -6.23 6.72
N SER A 68 -3.70 -7.00 7.39
CA SER A 68 -3.81 -8.46 7.45
C SER A 68 -5.09 -8.96 8.12
N LEU A 69 -5.73 -8.15 8.98
CA LEU A 69 -7.01 -8.47 9.62
C LEU A 69 -8.21 -8.02 8.78
N ILE A 70 -8.09 -6.87 8.12
CA ILE A 70 -9.17 -6.26 7.34
C ILE A 70 -9.50 -7.09 6.09
N ILE A 71 -8.48 -7.67 5.44
CA ILE A 71 -8.67 -8.48 4.24
C ILE A 71 -9.57 -9.70 4.52
N PRO A 72 -9.28 -10.56 5.52
CA PRO A 72 -10.19 -11.64 5.92
C PRO A 72 -11.57 -11.15 6.37
N LEU A 73 -11.65 -10.02 7.09
CA LEU A 73 -12.93 -9.49 7.56
C LEU A 73 -13.83 -9.08 6.40
N ALA A 74 -13.31 -8.40 5.39
CA ALA A 74 -14.10 -8.03 4.23
C ALA A 74 -14.60 -9.25 3.44
N GLU A 75 -13.84 -10.34 3.47
CA GLU A 75 -14.22 -11.60 2.84
C GLU A 75 -15.28 -12.38 3.64
N GLY A 76 -15.20 -12.32 4.98
CA GLY A 76 -16.10 -13.04 5.89
C GLY A 76 -17.50 -12.43 6.04
N ILE A 77 -17.74 -11.23 5.51
CA ILE A 77 -19.01 -10.49 5.64
C ILE A 77 -20.21 -11.24 5.01
N SER A 78 -19.99 -12.22 4.12
CA SER A 78 -21.09 -12.77 3.31
C SER A 78 -21.57 -14.19 3.62
N SER A 79 -21.02 -14.95 4.58
CA SER A 79 -21.43 -16.37 4.70
C SER A 79 -21.66 -16.98 6.07
N GLU A 80 -21.01 -16.56 7.17
CA GLU A 80 -20.98 -17.42 8.38
C GLU A 80 -21.06 -16.71 9.76
N ILE A 81 -21.04 -15.37 9.83
CA ILE A 81 -21.03 -14.64 11.11
C ILE A 81 -22.26 -13.73 11.19
N GLU A 82 -22.93 -13.69 12.35
CA GLU A 82 -24.03 -12.75 12.61
C GLU A 82 -23.58 -11.31 12.34
N GLN A 83 -24.35 -10.61 11.50
CA GLN A 83 -24.02 -9.28 10.98
C GLN A 83 -23.78 -8.24 12.08
N SER A 84 -24.44 -8.38 13.24
CA SER A 84 -24.26 -7.54 14.42
C SER A 84 -22.90 -7.66 15.10
N SER A 85 -22.29 -8.86 15.08
CA SER A 85 -20.97 -9.10 15.68
C SER A 85 -19.85 -8.58 14.79
N ILE A 86 -20.03 -8.66 13.47
CA ILE A 86 -19.10 -8.09 12.49
C ILE A 86 -19.10 -6.56 12.59
N ASP A 87 -20.28 -5.95 12.71
CA ASP A 87 -20.42 -4.50 12.79
C ASP A 87 -19.69 -3.92 14.00
N ASN A 88 -19.87 -4.52 15.18
CA ASN A 88 -19.12 -4.12 16.38
C ASN A 88 -17.61 -4.28 16.21
N LEU A 89 -17.16 -5.30 15.49
CA LEU A 89 -15.75 -5.58 15.26
C LEU A 89 -15.14 -4.60 14.24
N ILE A 90 -15.85 -4.28 13.16
CA ILE A 90 -15.48 -3.22 12.20
C ILE A 90 -15.37 -1.89 12.94
N ASP A 91 -16.37 -1.53 13.74
CA ASP A 91 -16.39 -0.27 14.47
C ASP A 91 -15.27 -0.20 15.52
N SER A 92 -14.84 -1.35 16.05
CA SER A 92 -13.71 -1.44 17.00
C SER A 92 -12.34 -1.29 16.34
N ILE A 93 -12.15 -1.81 15.12
CA ILE A 93 -10.85 -1.81 14.40
C ILE A 93 -10.70 -0.55 13.52
N LEU A 94 -11.82 -0.08 12.95
CA LEU A 94 -11.92 0.94 11.91
C LEU A 94 -13.02 1.98 12.19
N PRO A 95 -13.06 2.66 13.35
CA PRO A 95 -14.14 3.60 13.65
C PRO A 95 -14.27 4.73 12.61
N GLU A 96 -13.13 5.23 12.10
CA GLU A 96 -13.08 6.31 11.10
C GLU A 96 -13.41 5.85 9.67
N PHE A 97 -13.28 4.55 9.39
CA PHE A 97 -13.42 3.98 8.05
C PHE A 97 -14.60 3.02 7.93
N ALA A 98 -15.39 2.84 8.99
CA ALA A 98 -16.45 1.84 9.01
C ALA A 98 -17.46 2.07 7.89
N SER A 99 -17.85 3.31 7.62
CA SER A 99 -18.77 3.65 6.53
C SER A 99 -18.17 3.40 5.16
N GLU A 100 -16.93 3.82 4.90
CA GLU A 100 -16.24 3.62 3.63
C GLU A 100 -15.94 2.13 3.37
N PHE A 101 -15.58 1.39 4.41
CA PHE A 101 -15.36 -0.04 4.38
C PHE A 101 -16.66 -0.80 4.13
N ARG A 102 -17.77 -0.39 4.76
CA ARG A 102 -19.11 -0.93 4.51
C ARG A 102 -19.58 -0.62 3.09
N GLN A 103 -19.32 0.59 2.59
CA GLN A 103 -19.66 0.99 1.20
C GLN A 103 -18.78 0.33 0.15
N ALA A 104 -17.56 -0.08 0.50
CA ALA A 104 -16.71 -0.90 -0.35
C ALA A 104 -17.22 -2.35 -0.48
N GLU A 105 -18.53 -2.59 -0.26
CA GLU A 105 -19.25 -3.88 -0.19
C GLU A 105 -18.58 -4.95 -1.05
N GLY A 106 -17.78 -5.80 -0.42
CA GLY A 106 -17.19 -6.97 -1.07
C GLY A 106 -16.27 -6.67 -2.25
N ASP A 107 -15.76 -5.45 -2.43
CA ASP A 107 -14.70 -5.14 -3.41
C ASP A 107 -13.67 -4.16 -2.82
N LEU A 108 -12.91 -4.66 -1.85
CA LEU A 108 -11.75 -4.00 -1.25
C LEU A 108 -10.68 -3.54 -2.28
N ALA A 109 -10.76 -3.99 -3.54
CA ALA A 109 -9.85 -3.56 -4.60
C ALA A 109 -10.13 -2.14 -5.12
N GLY A 110 -11.12 -1.43 -4.54
CA GLY A 110 -11.28 0.01 -4.69
C GLY A 110 -10.00 0.74 -4.30
N SER A 111 -9.14 1.03 -5.28
CA SER A 111 -7.85 1.70 -5.12
C SER A 111 -7.91 2.94 -4.22
N ILE A 112 -9.04 3.66 -4.23
CA ILE A 112 -9.30 4.86 -3.43
C ILE A 112 -9.46 4.54 -1.94
N PHE A 113 -10.29 3.55 -1.57
CA PHE A 113 -10.45 3.14 -0.18
C PHE A 113 -9.11 2.68 0.40
N LEU A 114 -8.47 1.73 -0.28
CA LEU A 114 -7.19 1.18 0.17
C LEU A 114 -6.11 2.27 0.29
N GLN A 115 -6.11 3.25 -0.60
CA GLN A 115 -5.22 4.39 -0.51
C GLN A 115 -5.48 5.24 0.75
N ASN A 116 -6.71 5.68 0.96
CA ASN A 116 -7.08 6.54 2.07
C ASN A 116 -6.82 5.84 3.40
N PHE A 117 -7.21 4.56 3.47
CA PHE A 117 -6.94 3.69 4.59
C PHE A 117 -5.43 3.64 4.92
N LEU A 118 -4.59 3.25 3.96
CA LEU A 118 -3.14 3.11 4.19
C LEU A 118 -2.49 4.43 4.64
N GLN A 119 -2.87 5.55 4.02
CA GLN A 119 -2.30 6.86 4.33
C GLN A 119 -2.67 7.30 5.74
N THR A 120 -3.95 7.19 6.13
CA THR A 120 -4.40 7.61 7.46
C THR A 120 -3.86 6.70 8.55
N ARG A 121 -3.78 5.38 8.33
CA ARG A 121 -3.21 4.46 9.34
C ARG A 121 -1.72 4.68 9.54
N ILE A 122 -0.96 4.89 8.45
CA ILE A 122 0.46 5.22 8.58
C ILE A 122 0.64 6.52 9.36
N GLU A 123 -0.12 7.58 9.03
CA GLU A 123 -0.02 8.85 9.76
C GLU A 123 -0.35 8.68 11.25
N LYS A 124 -1.43 7.95 11.57
CA LYS A 124 -1.83 7.65 12.95
C LYS A 124 -0.71 6.97 13.72
N TRP A 125 -0.11 5.92 13.17
CA TRP A 125 0.95 5.17 13.84
C TRP A 125 2.29 5.91 13.88
N LEU A 126 2.55 6.79 12.91
CA LEU A 126 3.68 7.70 12.96
C LEU A 126 3.54 8.70 14.11
N ILE A 127 2.36 9.28 14.28
CA ILE A 127 2.05 10.18 15.41
C ILE A 127 2.19 9.44 16.75
N ASP A 128 1.62 8.24 16.86
CA ASP A 128 1.74 7.43 18.08
C ASP A 128 3.19 7.07 18.40
N GLY A 129 3.94 6.57 17.41
CA GLY A 129 5.36 6.23 17.57
C GLY A 129 6.23 7.44 17.92
N ALA A 130 5.99 8.59 17.29
CA ALA A 130 6.67 9.84 17.57
C ALA A 130 6.38 10.35 18.99
N ASN A 131 5.12 10.28 19.43
CA ASN A 131 4.72 10.67 20.79
C ASN A 131 5.38 9.78 21.86
N ARG A 132 5.43 8.46 21.64
CA ARG A 132 6.09 7.51 22.56
C ARG A 132 7.57 7.82 22.73
N LEU A 133 8.25 8.15 21.63
CA LEU A 133 9.68 8.46 21.63
C LEU A 133 9.98 9.94 21.90
N LYS A 134 8.95 10.80 22.03
CA LYS A 134 9.07 12.26 22.16
C LYS A 134 9.89 12.90 21.04
N ILE A 135 9.73 12.38 19.82
CA ILE A 135 10.44 12.83 18.62
C ILE A 135 9.50 13.71 17.79
N LYS A 136 10.05 14.73 17.13
CA LYS A 136 9.28 15.51 16.16
C LYS A 136 9.12 14.72 14.86
N ILE A 137 7.89 14.62 14.40
CA ILE A 137 7.58 14.01 13.11
C ILE A 137 8.22 14.88 12.01
N PRO A 138 8.97 14.30 11.08
CA PRO A 138 9.52 15.06 9.96
C PRO A 138 8.37 15.49 9.06
N SER A 139 8.41 16.73 8.56
CA SER A 139 7.57 17.11 7.43
C SER A 139 8.23 16.54 6.17
N ASP A 140 7.75 15.40 5.71
CA ASP A 140 8.19 14.70 4.50
C ASP A 140 7.01 14.23 3.65
N GLN A 141 7.20 14.23 2.33
CA GLN A 141 6.30 13.55 1.41
C GLN A 141 6.60 12.06 1.49
N ARG A 142 5.58 11.29 1.89
CA ARG A 142 5.66 9.84 2.09
C ARG A 142 4.84 9.17 1.01
N GLN A 143 5.39 8.13 0.41
CA GLN A 143 4.65 7.33 -0.56
C GLN A 143 4.61 5.89 -0.11
N VAL A 144 3.39 5.36 -0.10
CA VAL A 144 3.11 3.98 0.24
C VAL A 144 2.80 3.27 -1.07
N ILE A 145 3.53 2.21 -1.36
CA ILE A 145 3.34 1.36 -2.52
C ILE A 145 2.99 -0.03 -2.01
N LEU A 146 1.84 -0.53 -2.45
CA LEU A 146 1.46 -1.92 -2.25
C LEU A 146 1.78 -2.71 -3.50
N THR A 147 2.46 -3.84 -3.34
CA THR A 147 2.78 -4.77 -4.41
C THR A 147 2.46 -6.19 -3.96
N THR A 148 1.92 -7.02 -4.84
CA THR A 148 1.67 -8.43 -4.52
C THR A 148 2.90 -9.25 -4.88
N ILE A 149 3.49 -9.94 -3.91
CA ILE A 149 4.65 -10.82 -4.15
C ILE A 149 4.18 -12.24 -4.46
N SER A 150 3.20 -12.72 -3.70
CA SER A 150 2.59 -14.03 -3.89
C SER A 150 1.11 -13.97 -3.60
N ASP A 151 0.41 -15.07 -3.83
CA ASP A 151 -1.04 -15.17 -3.58
C ASP A 151 -1.40 -14.95 -2.10
N HIS A 152 -0.46 -15.17 -1.18
CA HIS A 152 -0.65 -15.03 0.28
C HIS A 152 0.16 -13.90 0.91
N SER A 153 0.85 -13.07 0.11
CA SER A 153 1.66 -11.99 0.67
C SER A 153 1.64 -10.74 -0.18
N LEU A 154 1.28 -9.63 0.46
CA LEU A 154 1.46 -8.30 -0.08
C LEU A 154 2.69 -7.67 0.56
N GLN A 155 3.50 -7.00 -0.25
CA GLN A 155 4.57 -6.15 0.20
C GLN A 155 4.06 -4.71 0.29
N LEU A 156 4.13 -4.17 1.49
CA LEU A 156 3.89 -2.78 1.78
C LEU A 156 5.25 -2.07 1.84
N LYS A 157 5.52 -1.21 0.86
CA LYS A 157 6.76 -0.45 0.74
C LYS A 157 6.47 1.02 1.01
N LEU A 158 7.24 1.63 1.91
CA LEU A 158 7.14 3.04 2.27
C LEU A 158 8.40 3.77 1.83
N PHE A 159 8.26 4.75 0.95
CA PHE A 159 9.30 5.69 0.56
C PHE A 159 9.18 6.95 1.42
N TYR A 160 10.29 7.39 1.99
CA TYR A 160 10.36 8.53 2.88
C TYR A 160 11.70 9.25 2.78
N HIS A 161 11.74 10.49 3.24
CA HIS A 161 12.95 11.32 3.19
C HIS A 161 13.51 11.56 4.58
N VAL A 162 14.79 11.27 4.78
CA VAL A 162 15.50 11.60 6.02
C VAL A 162 16.26 12.90 5.81
N LYS A 163 15.85 13.93 6.57
CA LYS A 163 16.54 15.22 6.61
C LYS A 163 17.61 15.15 7.69
N THR A 164 18.85 14.89 7.26
CA THR A 164 20.00 15.05 8.13
C THR A 164 20.55 16.46 8.01
N PRO A 165 21.32 16.94 8.99
CA PRO A 165 21.88 18.27 8.90
C PRO A 165 22.84 18.48 7.69
N TRP A 166 23.40 17.41 7.10
CA TRP A 166 24.25 17.47 5.90
C TRP A 166 23.51 17.31 4.57
N THR A 167 22.44 16.51 4.54
CA THR A 167 21.80 16.06 3.30
C THR A 167 20.38 15.55 3.52
N ILE A 168 19.59 15.51 2.45
CA ILE A 168 18.30 14.84 2.39
C ILE A 168 18.50 13.54 1.62
N THR A 169 18.32 12.41 2.28
CA THR A 169 18.44 11.08 1.67
C THR A 169 17.08 10.42 1.55
N GLU A 170 16.74 9.91 0.38
CA GLU A 170 15.60 9.02 0.20
C GLU A 170 15.92 7.65 0.80
N LYS A 171 14.94 7.09 1.52
CA LYS A 171 15.00 5.75 2.09
C LYS A 171 13.68 5.03 1.85
N SER A 172 13.75 3.69 1.89
CA SER A 172 12.57 2.84 1.83
C SER A 172 12.53 1.85 2.99
N ALA A 173 11.36 1.67 3.58
CA ALA A 173 11.06 0.58 4.50
C ALA A 173 10.10 -0.41 3.83
N VAL A 174 10.19 -1.68 4.20
CA VAL A 174 9.39 -2.77 3.64
C VAL A 174 8.80 -3.59 4.77
N SER A 175 7.50 -3.87 4.69
CA SER A 175 6.81 -4.82 5.55
C SER A 175 5.97 -5.77 4.70
N TYR A 176 5.66 -6.93 5.26
CA TYR A 176 4.90 -7.98 4.57
C TYR A 176 3.56 -8.17 5.27
N VAL A 177 2.51 -8.18 4.46
CA VAL A 177 1.12 -8.36 4.87
C VAL A 177 0.74 -9.78 4.48
N PRO A 178 0.63 -10.71 5.43
CA PRO A 178 0.11 -12.02 5.13
C PRO A 178 -1.39 -11.90 4.79
N ILE A 179 -1.81 -12.56 3.72
CA ILE A 179 -3.22 -12.67 3.33
C ILE A 179 -3.69 -14.06 3.74
N TRP A 180 -4.68 -14.10 4.62
CA TRP A 180 -5.37 -15.34 5.03
C TRP A 180 -6.77 -15.31 4.43
N THR A 181 -7.00 -16.06 3.35
CA THR A 181 -8.30 -16.15 2.69
C THR A 181 -8.86 -17.57 2.82
N LYS A 182 -10.19 -17.68 2.94
CA LYS A 182 -10.89 -18.97 3.02
C LYS A 182 -10.79 -19.78 1.71
N TYR A 183 -10.54 -19.08 0.60
CA TYR A 183 -10.56 -19.63 -0.76
C TYR A 183 -9.17 -19.95 -1.32
N ASP A 184 -8.14 -19.98 -0.48
CA ASP A 184 -6.83 -20.50 -0.90
C ASP A 184 -7.01 -21.90 -1.49
N SER A 185 -6.76 -22.00 -2.80
CA SER A 185 -6.89 -23.20 -3.62
C SER A 185 -6.17 -24.42 -3.03
N LYS A 186 -5.19 -24.24 -2.13
CA LYS A 186 -4.52 -25.34 -1.41
C LYS A 186 -5.40 -26.03 -0.35
N TYR A 187 -6.46 -25.39 0.12
CA TYR A 187 -7.47 -25.99 1.00
C TYR A 187 -8.65 -26.60 0.22
N GLN A 188 -8.73 -26.37 -1.09
CA GLN A 188 -9.59 -27.13 -2.00
C GLN A 188 -8.83 -28.37 -2.48
N LEU A 189 -8.72 -29.37 -1.60
CA LEU A 189 -8.24 -30.70 -1.97
C LEU A 189 -9.11 -31.27 -3.11
N ASN A 190 -8.44 -31.54 -4.23
CA ASN A 190 -8.83 -32.39 -5.35
C ASN A 190 -9.96 -31.90 -6.28
N SER A 191 -9.58 -31.40 -7.46
CA SER A 191 -10.08 -32.00 -8.72
C SER A 191 -9.12 -31.68 -9.88
N GLY A 192 -8.76 -32.71 -10.63
CA GLY A 192 -7.68 -32.67 -11.62
C GLY A 192 -8.06 -32.18 -13.02
N THR A 193 -6.99 -32.21 -13.83
CA THR A 193 -6.87 -32.26 -15.30
C THR A 193 -7.25 -31.05 -16.15
N ASN A 194 -6.21 -30.53 -16.83
CA ASN A 194 -6.10 -30.09 -18.24
C ASN A 194 -7.34 -29.45 -18.89
N ASP A 195 -7.41 -28.12 -18.81
CA ASP A 195 -7.89 -27.20 -19.87
C ASP A 195 -7.57 -25.76 -19.43
N GLU A 196 -6.35 -25.32 -19.71
CA GLU A 196 -5.63 -24.34 -18.88
C GLU A 196 -6.04 -22.86 -19.04
N HIS A 197 -6.95 -22.48 -19.96
CA HIS A 197 -7.34 -21.07 -20.10
C HIS A 197 -8.80 -20.76 -19.72
N ALA A 198 -9.73 -21.70 -19.96
CA ALA A 198 -11.12 -21.53 -19.54
C ALA A 198 -11.31 -21.88 -18.05
N LYS A 199 -10.64 -22.92 -17.54
CA LYS A 199 -10.71 -23.29 -16.11
C LYS A 199 -10.07 -22.24 -15.19
N ILE A 200 -9.02 -21.54 -15.63
CA ILE A 200 -8.41 -20.45 -14.85
C ILE A 200 -9.37 -19.26 -14.73
N ALA A 201 -10.08 -18.92 -15.80
CA ALA A 201 -11.06 -17.82 -15.78
C ALA A 201 -12.30 -18.12 -14.93
N ASP A 202 -12.70 -19.39 -14.78
CA ASP A 202 -13.74 -19.78 -13.82
C ASP A 202 -13.19 -19.80 -12.37
N ASN A 203 -11.94 -20.20 -12.18
CA ASN A 203 -11.29 -20.24 -10.86
C ASN A 203 -11.01 -18.83 -10.30
N ILE A 204 -10.76 -17.82 -11.14
CA ILE A 204 -10.46 -16.46 -10.64
C ILE A 204 -11.64 -15.79 -9.92
N TRP A 205 -12.88 -16.24 -10.18
CA TRP A 205 -14.06 -15.71 -9.48
C TRP A 205 -14.22 -16.29 -8.07
N THR A 206 -13.65 -17.47 -7.79
CA THR A 206 -13.57 -18.01 -6.43
C THR A 206 -12.48 -17.34 -5.60
N GLU A 207 -11.51 -16.70 -6.24
CA GLU A 207 -10.44 -15.96 -5.56
C GLU A 207 -10.93 -14.66 -4.90
N HIS A 208 -10.13 -14.18 -3.94
CA HIS A 208 -10.37 -12.90 -3.29
C HIS A 208 -10.25 -11.72 -4.27
N ASN A 209 -11.00 -10.64 -4.03
CA ASN A 209 -11.09 -9.46 -4.92
C ASN A 209 -9.74 -8.82 -5.24
N PHE A 210 -8.78 -8.81 -4.31
CA PHE A 210 -7.41 -8.34 -4.58
C PHE A 210 -6.69 -9.20 -5.63
N VAL A 211 -6.79 -10.52 -5.52
CA VAL A 211 -6.17 -11.48 -6.44
C VAL A 211 -6.87 -11.37 -7.79
N ARG A 212 -8.21 -11.36 -7.81
CA ARG A 212 -9.02 -11.17 -9.01
C ARG A 212 -8.75 -9.84 -9.71
N GLY A 213 -8.76 -8.75 -8.96
CA GLY A 213 -8.48 -7.41 -9.45
C GLY A 213 -7.05 -7.29 -10.00
N LYS A 214 -6.05 -7.89 -9.35
CA LYS A 214 -4.67 -7.98 -9.86
C LYS A 214 -4.63 -8.76 -11.18
N TYR A 215 -5.21 -9.95 -11.21
CA TYR A 215 -5.25 -10.80 -12.40
C TYR A 215 -5.80 -10.03 -13.61
N PHE A 216 -6.96 -9.38 -13.48
CA PHE A 216 -7.52 -8.62 -14.59
C PHE A 216 -6.69 -7.40 -14.95
N ARG A 217 -6.14 -6.67 -13.97
CA ARG A 217 -5.22 -5.55 -14.23
C ARG A 217 -4.01 -5.99 -15.06
N GLU A 218 -3.44 -7.16 -14.79
CA GLU A 218 -2.32 -7.73 -15.56
C GLU A 218 -2.75 -8.06 -16.99
N GLN A 219 -3.92 -8.68 -17.19
CA GLN A 219 -4.48 -8.95 -18.52
C GLN A 219 -4.64 -7.66 -19.35
N TYR A 220 -5.00 -6.55 -18.69
CA TYR A 220 -5.16 -5.23 -19.30
C TYR A 220 -3.89 -4.37 -19.31
N LYS A 221 -2.74 -4.96 -19.00
CA LYS A 221 -1.41 -4.33 -19.04
C LYS A 221 -1.29 -3.11 -18.12
N ALA A 222 -1.84 -3.22 -16.90
CA ALA A 222 -1.64 -2.23 -15.85
C ALA A 222 -0.15 -1.94 -15.65
N ASN A 223 0.20 -0.66 -15.49
CA ASN A 223 1.58 -0.20 -15.35
C ASN A 223 1.77 0.78 -14.19
N LEU A 224 0.74 1.00 -13.38
CA LEU A 224 0.79 1.83 -12.17
C LEU A 224 0.76 0.94 -10.91
N PRO A 225 1.29 1.43 -9.78
CA PRO A 225 1.20 0.77 -8.48
C PRO A 225 -0.20 0.24 -8.17
N PHE A 226 -0.28 -0.86 -7.41
CA PHE A 226 -1.57 -1.49 -7.11
C PHE A 226 -2.52 -0.54 -6.38
N ASN A 227 -1.99 0.26 -5.46
CA ASN A 227 -2.73 1.28 -4.71
C ASN A 227 -2.61 2.69 -5.33
N TYR A 228 -2.31 2.80 -6.63
CA TYR A 228 -2.38 4.09 -7.33
C TYR A 228 -3.85 4.55 -7.42
N PRO A 229 -4.15 5.83 -7.14
CA PRO A 229 -5.53 6.33 -7.06
C PRO A 229 -6.28 6.12 -8.37
N THR A 230 -7.44 5.49 -8.29
CA THR A 230 -8.48 5.39 -9.32
C THR A 230 -8.09 4.57 -10.56
N ILE A 231 -6.90 4.80 -11.11
CA ILE A 231 -6.40 4.28 -12.38
C ILE A 231 -5.32 3.23 -12.15
N CYS A 232 -5.21 2.30 -13.09
CA CYS A 232 -4.23 1.21 -13.07
C CYS A 232 -3.22 1.29 -14.22
N ARG A 233 -3.50 2.11 -15.23
CA ARG A 233 -2.62 2.29 -16.38
C ARG A 233 -2.62 3.74 -16.86
N TYR A 234 -1.45 4.20 -17.26
CA TYR A 234 -1.25 5.45 -17.98
C TYR A 234 -0.38 5.22 -19.22
N GLN A 235 -0.84 5.65 -20.39
CA GLN A 235 -0.04 5.58 -21.62
C GLN A 235 -0.43 6.69 -22.59
N ALA A 236 0.54 7.55 -22.95
CA ALA A 236 0.39 8.60 -23.97
C ALA A 236 -0.84 9.51 -23.79
N GLY A 237 -1.26 9.74 -22.54
CA GLY A 237 -2.42 10.54 -22.16
C GLY A 237 -3.74 9.80 -22.04
N GLU A 238 -3.78 8.49 -22.31
CA GLU A 238 -4.90 7.64 -21.91
C GLU A 238 -4.70 7.16 -20.46
N ILE A 239 -5.70 7.42 -19.62
CA ILE A 239 -5.82 6.78 -18.31
C ILE A 239 -6.83 5.64 -18.37
N MET A 240 -6.52 4.52 -17.72
CA MET A 240 -7.39 3.36 -17.67
C MET A 240 -7.58 2.84 -16.26
N ALA A 241 -8.84 2.59 -15.90
CA ALA A 241 -9.26 1.87 -14.71
C ALA A 241 -9.86 0.52 -15.10
N VAL A 242 -9.51 -0.53 -14.35
CA VAL A 242 -10.07 -1.88 -14.49
C VAL A 242 -10.76 -2.24 -13.17
N ARG A 243 -12.00 -2.71 -13.24
CA ARG A 243 -12.79 -3.18 -12.09
C ARG A 243 -13.41 -4.53 -12.40
N SER A 244 -13.47 -5.40 -11.40
CA SER A 244 -14.02 -6.74 -11.52
C SER A 244 -15.20 -6.91 -10.57
N LEU A 245 -16.42 -6.88 -11.10
CA LEU A 245 -17.64 -6.94 -10.31
C LEU A 245 -18.24 -8.34 -10.44
N ASP A 246 -18.30 -9.08 -9.33
CA ASP A 246 -19.00 -10.35 -9.28
C ASP A 246 -20.49 -10.10 -9.01
N LEU A 247 -21.25 -9.90 -10.08
CA LEU A 247 -22.69 -9.63 -10.00
C LEU A 247 -23.52 -10.84 -9.55
N THR A 248 -22.90 -12.01 -9.32
CA THR A 248 -23.59 -13.15 -8.68
C THR A 248 -23.71 -12.99 -7.16
N ALA A 249 -22.99 -12.02 -6.57
CA ALA A 249 -23.01 -11.77 -5.13
C ALA A 249 -24.38 -11.22 -4.66
N PRO A 250 -24.81 -11.55 -3.43
CA PRO A 250 -26.08 -11.07 -2.85
C PRO A 250 -26.20 -9.54 -2.79
N SER A 251 -25.08 -8.82 -2.73
CA SER A 251 -25.04 -7.35 -2.76
C SER A 251 -25.60 -6.78 -4.07
N TYR A 252 -25.50 -7.51 -5.19
CA TYR A 252 -25.96 -7.07 -6.52
C TYR A 252 -27.35 -7.59 -6.90
N ASN A 253 -28.17 -7.96 -5.91
CA ASN A 253 -29.52 -8.51 -6.11
C ASN A 253 -30.54 -7.55 -6.76
N SER A 254 -30.18 -6.29 -7.03
CA SER A 254 -31.07 -5.34 -7.71
C SER A 254 -30.35 -4.55 -8.81
N PRO A 255 -31.03 -4.26 -9.94
CA PRO A 255 -30.49 -3.41 -11.02
C PRO A 255 -30.02 -2.04 -10.55
N GLU A 256 -30.71 -1.43 -9.58
CA GLU A 256 -30.34 -0.12 -9.03
C GLU A 256 -29.00 -0.15 -8.30
N LYS A 257 -28.71 -1.21 -7.54
CA LYS A 257 -27.41 -1.35 -6.87
C LYS A 257 -26.27 -1.51 -7.88
N VAL A 258 -26.48 -2.31 -8.92
CA VAL A 258 -25.51 -2.45 -10.02
C VAL A 258 -25.27 -1.11 -10.70
N ARG A 259 -26.34 -0.35 -11.00
CA ARG A 259 -26.26 0.98 -11.58
C ARG A 259 -25.44 1.92 -10.71
N LEU A 260 -25.79 2.05 -9.43
CA LEU A 260 -25.10 2.93 -8.49
C LEU A 260 -23.62 2.60 -8.35
N GLN A 261 -23.28 1.31 -8.27
CA GLN A 261 -21.89 0.87 -8.17
C GLN A 261 -21.07 1.28 -9.40
N ILE A 262 -21.60 1.03 -10.61
CA ILE A 262 -20.88 1.35 -11.85
C ILE A 262 -20.81 2.87 -12.06
N GLU A 263 -21.88 3.61 -11.77
CA GLU A 263 -21.90 5.08 -11.81
C GLU A 263 -20.90 5.70 -10.83
N GLN A 264 -20.75 5.12 -9.64
CA GLN A 264 -19.73 5.56 -8.68
C GLN A 264 -18.32 5.40 -9.25
N GLU A 265 -18.01 4.28 -9.90
CA GLU A 265 -16.71 4.07 -10.56
C GLU A 265 -16.49 5.02 -11.74
N ILE A 266 -17.54 5.32 -12.51
CA ILE A 266 -17.50 6.33 -13.58
C ILE A 266 -17.19 7.70 -12.99
N ASN A 267 -17.88 8.11 -11.92
CA ASN A 267 -17.68 9.40 -11.27
C ASN A 267 -16.28 9.51 -10.65
N ASN A 268 -15.81 8.45 -10.02
CA ASN A 268 -14.44 8.36 -9.48
C ASN A 268 -13.41 8.56 -10.59
N LEU A 269 -13.60 7.92 -11.76
CA LEU A 269 -12.71 8.10 -12.90
C LEU A 269 -12.86 9.47 -13.56
N ALA A 270 -14.06 10.02 -13.67
CA ALA A 270 -14.31 11.32 -14.29
C ALA A 270 -13.70 12.47 -13.47
N SER A 271 -13.82 12.40 -12.15
CA SER A 271 -13.31 13.42 -11.20
C SER A 271 -11.79 13.34 -10.97
N PHE A 272 -11.12 12.28 -11.44
CA PHE A 272 -9.68 12.11 -11.25
C PHE A 272 -8.88 13.15 -12.05
N ASN A 273 -8.18 14.05 -11.37
CA ASN A 273 -7.41 15.15 -11.99
C ASN A 273 -5.89 14.95 -11.89
N GLY A 274 -5.44 13.72 -11.71
CA GLY A 274 -4.03 13.39 -11.51
C GLY A 274 -3.68 13.11 -10.05
N SER A 275 -2.41 12.79 -9.81
CA SER A 275 -1.85 12.52 -8.49
C SER A 275 -0.38 12.89 -8.44
N GLU A 276 0.05 13.46 -7.31
CA GLU A 276 1.45 13.74 -6.98
C GLU A 276 2.26 12.48 -6.64
N ARG A 277 1.63 11.30 -6.65
CA ARG A 277 2.30 10.02 -6.36
C ARG A 277 3.17 9.58 -7.52
N ASP A 278 4.32 8.98 -7.17
CA ASP A 278 5.16 8.30 -8.13
C ASP A 278 4.38 7.21 -8.85
N THR A 279 4.44 7.26 -10.18
CA THR A 279 3.81 6.32 -11.09
C THR A 279 4.64 5.05 -11.25
N GLY A 280 5.92 5.05 -10.87
CA GLY A 280 6.87 4.00 -11.24
C GLY A 280 7.21 3.97 -12.74
N LEU A 281 6.83 5.02 -13.48
CA LEU A 281 7.10 5.21 -14.90
C LEU A 281 8.07 6.38 -15.10
N PRO A 282 8.65 6.55 -16.31
CA PRO A 282 9.47 7.74 -16.61
C PRO A 282 8.74 9.07 -16.38
N VAL A 283 7.41 9.07 -16.56
CA VAL A 283 6.54 10.18 -16.18
C VAL A 283 6.25 10.03 -14.69
N SER A 284 7.05 10.66 -13.84
CA SER A 284 6.98 10.46 -12.39
C SER A 284 5.64 10.85 -11.76
N LYS A 285 4.89 11.79 -12.36
CA LYS A 285 3.59 12.26 -11.86
C LYS A 285 2.62 12.46 -13.00
N ILE A 286 1.33 12.25 -12.73
CA ILE A 286 0.25 12.47 -13.69
C ILE A 286 -0.55 13.67 -13.22
N THR A 287 -0.63 14.71 -14.02
CA THR A 287 -1.44 15.91 -13.76
C THR A 287 -2.69 15.93 -14.65
N SER A 288 -3.61 16.84 -14.40
CA SER A 288 -4.81 17.01 -15.23
C SER A 288 -4.48 17.31 -16.70
N ALA A 289 -3.38 18.03 -16.96
CA ALA A 289 -2.91 18.36 -18.31
C ALA A 289 -2.40 17.13 -19.08
N ASP A 290 -1.99 16.08 -18.38
CA ASP A 290 -1.51 14.85 -18.99
C ASP A 290 -2.64 13.92 -19.44
N ILE A 291 -3.88 14.16 -18.98
CA ILE A 291 -5.03 13.29 -19.21
C ILE A 291 -5.81 13.78 -20.43
N LYS A 292 -5.85 12.95 -21.48
CA LYS A 292 -6.57 13.22 -22.73
C LYS A 292 -7.83 12.38 -22.87
N THR A 293 -7.75 11.11 -22.49
CA THR A 293 -8.86 10.15 -22.60
C THR A 293 -8.97 9.32 -21.33
N ARG A 294 -10.21 8.97 -20.98
CA ARG A 294 -10.52 8.19 -19.77
C ARG A 294 -11.23 6.90 -20.19
N LYS A 295 -10.65 5.76 -19.83
CA LYS A 295 -11.21 4.44 -20.14
C LYS A 295 -11.51 3.64 -18.88
N LEU A 296 -12.74 3.16 -18.74
CA LEU A 296 -13.17 2.27 -17.67
C LEU A 296 -13.47 0.89 -18.25
N ILE A 297 -12.83 -0.15 -17.72
CA ILE A 297 -13.09 -1.53 -18.07
C ILE A 297 -13.77 -2.21 -16.89
N ILE A 298 -15.00 -2.68 -17.10
CA ILE A 298 -15.75 -3.47 -16.12
C ILE A 298 -15.73 -4.93 -16.58
N VAL A 299 -15.15 -5.80 -15.76
CA VAL A 299 -15.10 -7.23 -16.00
C VAL A 299 -16.19 -7.90 -15.19
N LEU A 300 -17.03 -8.71 -15.85
CA LEU A 300 -18.18 -9.40 -15.26
C LEU A 300 -18.10 -10.91 -15.51
N PRO A 301 -18.65 -11.76 -14.61
CA PRO A 301 -18.81 -13.18 -14.88
C PRO A 301 -19.99 -13.40 -15.85
N GLY A 302 -19.91 -14.42 -16.69
CA GLY A 302 -20.92 -14.72 -17.71
C GLY A 302 -22.26 -15.21 -17.15
N ASN A 303 -22.28 -15.69 -15.91
CA ASN A 303 -23.47 -16.22 -15.24
C ASN A 303 -24.13 -15.22 -14.27
N SER A 304 -23.88 -13.92 -14.42
CA SER A 304 -24.47 -12.86 -13.60
C SER A 304 -25.99 -12.73 -13.70
N GLY A 305 -26.63 -13.36 -14.68
CA GLY A 305 -28.09 -13.23 -14.92
C GLY A 305 -28.54 -11.88 -15.50
N PHE A 306 -27.64 -10.88 -15.56
CA PHE A 306 -27.88 -9.59 -16.20
C PHE A 306 -27.62 -9.65 -17.71
N ASP A 307 -28.56 -9.15 -18.50
CA ASP A 307 -28.42 -8.98 -19.94
C ASP A 307 -27.70 -7.66 -20.26
N LEU A 308 -26.55 -7.73 -20.93
CA LEU A 308 -25.77 -6.55 -21.35
C LEU A 308 -26.51 -5.68 -22.38
N SER A 309 -27.48 -6.23 -23.11
CA SER A 309 -28.29 -5.48 -24.08
C SER A 309 -29.47 -4.73 -23.44
N SER A 310 -29.68 -4.91 -22.14
CA SER A 310 -30.76 -4.29 -21.37
C SER A 310 -30.63 -2.77 -21.29
N GLN A 311 -31.75 -2.10 -20.96
CA GLN A 311 -31.80 -0.65 -20.78
C GLN A 311 -30.84 -0.16 -19.67
N LEU A 312 -30.56 -1.00 -18.67
CA LEU A 312 -29.63 -0.71 -17.58
C LEU A 312 -28.24 -0.34 -18.13
N PHE A 313 -27.62 -1.22 -18.92
CA PHE A 313 -26.26 -0.98 -19.43
C PHE A 313 -26.22 0.10 -20.50
N LYS A 314 -27.28 0.24 -21.30
CA LYS A 314 -27.42 1.37 -22.23
C LYS A 314 -27.42 2.71 -21.49
N ASN A 315 -28.15 2.81 -20.38
CA ASN A 315 -28.16 4.02 -19.55
C ASN A 315 -26.79 4.29 -18.93
N ILE A 316 -26.07 3.25 -18.51
CA ILE A 316 -24.70 3.35 -17.98
C ILE A 316 -23.73 3.84 -19.05
N GLU A 317 -23.81 3.32 -20.29
CA GLU A 317 -22.97 3.77 -21.41
C GLU A 317 -23.20 5.25 -21.76
N VAL A 318 -24.46 5.69 -21.74
CA VAL A 318 -24.84 7.10 -21.93
C VAL A 318 -24.30 7.96 -20.78
N PHE A 319 -24.44 7.52 -19.54
CA PHE A 319 -23.92 8.23 -18.37
C PHE A 319 -22.38 8.35 -18.39
N ALA A 320 -21.68 7.28 -18.78
CA ALA A 320 -20.23 7.27 -18.95
C ALA A 320 -19.79 8.28 -20.01
N SER A 321 -20.46 8.26 -21.17
CA SER A 321 -20.16 9.17 -22.28
C SER A 321 -20.36 10.63 -21.90
N ASN A 322 -21.47 10.95 -21.21
CA ASN A 322 -21.75 12.29 -20.69
C ASN A 322 -20.73 12.75 -19.65
N SER A 323 -20.15 11.80 -18.90
CA SER A 323 -19.09 12.05 -17.92
C SER A 323 -17.67 12.09 -18.53
N GLY A 324 -17.54 11.99 -19.86
CA GLY A 324 -16.24 11.99 -20.54
C GLY A 324 -15.43 10.71 -20.34
N VAL A 325 -16.10 9.58 -20.04
CA VAL A 325 -15.49 8.27 -19.80
C VAL A 325 -15.96 7.27 -20.86
N THR A 326 -15.02 6.61 -21.52
CA THR A 326 -15.32 5.46 -22.39
C THR A 326 -15.40 4.20 -21.54
N ILE A 327 -16.58 3.61 -21.44
CA ILE A 327 -16.78 2.34 -20.73
C ILE A 327 -16.68 1.15 -21.70
N GLN A 328 -16.05 0.06 -21.26
CA GLN A 328 -16.00 -1.22 -21.94
C GLN A 328 -16.38 -2.32 -20.93
N ILE A 329 -17.41 -3.08 -21.24
CA ILE A 329 -17.81 -4.25 -20.45
C ILE A 329 -17.22 -5.50 -21.10
N ASP A 330 -16.53 -6.31 -20.33
CA ASP A 330 -15.93 -7.58 -20.79
C ASP A 330 -16.42 -8.75 -19.94
N ILE A 331 -16.92 -9.79 -20.59
CA ILE A 331 -17.38 -11.02 -19.92
C ILE A 331 -16.22 -12.01 -19.86
N ARG A 332 -15.88 -12.48 -18.65
CA ARG A 332 -14.80 -13.45 -18.43
C ARG A 332 -15.24 -14.52 -17.46
N GLY A 333 -15.16 -15.80 -17.86
CA GLY A 333 -15.46 -16.95 -17.00
C GLY A 333 -16.85 -16.92 -16.37
N ASN A 334 -17.06 -17.74 -15.35
CA ASN A 334 -18.29 -17.81 -14.56
C ASN A 334 -17.97 -17.81 -13.05
N SER A 335 -18.81 -17.16 -12.24
CA SER A 335 -18.69 -17.15 -10.78
C SER A 335 -19.65 -18.14 -10.14
N TYR A 336 -19.11 -19.19 -9.52
CA TYR A 336 -19.88 -20.13 -8.69
C TYR A 336 -19.65 -19.90 -7.20
N ARG A 337 -19.21 -18.69 -6.82
CA ARG A 337 -18.96 -18.34 -5.43
C ARG A 337 -20.24 -18.29 -4.60
N TYR A 338 -21.31 -17.77 -5.20
CA TYR A 338 -22.62 -17.58 -4.58
C TYR A 338 -23.74 -18.41 -5.23
N LEU A 339 -23.43 -19.06 -6.35
CA LEU A 339 -24.36 -19.87 -7.13
C LEU A 339 -23.92 -21.34 -7.13
N PRO A 340 -24.86 -22.30 -7.10
CA PRO A 340 -24.51 -23.71 -7.23
C PRO A 340 -23.81 -23.95 -8.58
N LYS A 341 -22.67 -24.64 -8.54
CA LYS A 341 -22.00 -25.09 -9.75
C LYS A 341 -22.87 -26.16 -10.40
N PRO A 342 -23.22 -26.07 -11.69
CA PRO A 342 -23.91 -27.15 -12.37
C PRO A 342 -23.04 -28.40 -12.26
N GLU A 343 -23.61 -29.49 -11.75
CA GLU A 343 -22.95 -30.78 -11.76
C GLU A 343 -22.60 -31.07 -13.22
N THR A 344 -21.30 -31.15 -13.54
CA THR A 344 -20.85 -31.71 -14.81
C THR A 344 -21.55 -33.06 -14.94
N GLU A 345 -22.37 -33.23 -15.98
CA GLU A 345 -23.03 -34.48 -16.31
C GLU A 345 -21.99 -35.61 -16.23
N ASN A 346 -21.97 -36.31 -15.11
CA ASN A 346 -21.22 -37.52 -14.98
C ASN A 346 -21.94 -38.49 -15.88
N SER A 347 -21.27 -38.85 -16.98
CA SER A 347 -21.69 -39.80 -17.97
C SER A 347 -22.33 -41.01 -17.29
N GLY A 348 -23.65 -41.02 -17.28
CA GLY A 348 -24.43 -42.23 -17.19
C GLY A 348 -24.14 -43.04 -18.46
N LYS A 349 -23.07 -43.83 -18.43
CA LYS A 349 -23.04 -45.10 -19.15
C LYS A 349 -23.19 -46.19 -18.10
N LYS A 350 -24.46 -46.45 -17.77
CA LYS A 350 -24.89 -47.83 -17.61
C LYS A 350 -24.64 -48.51 -18.96
N GLU A 351 -23.74 -49.48 -18.97
CA GLU A 351 -23.91 -50.75 -19.67
C GLU A 351 -23.03 -51.79 -18.99
#